data_AF-A0A7Y8I6T4-F1
#
_entry.id   AF-A0A7Y8I6T4-F1
#
_cell.length_a   1.000
_cell.length_b   1.000
_cell.length_c   1.000
_cell.angle_alpha   90.00
_cell.angle_beta   90.00
_cell.angle_gamma   90.00
#
_symmetry.space_group_name_H-M   'P 1'
#
loop_
_entity.id
_entity.type
_entity.pdbx_description
1 polymer ?
#
loop_
_entity_poly.entity_id
_entity_poly.type
_entity_poly.pdbx_seq_one_letter_code
_entity_poly.pdbx_strand_id
1 'polypeptide(L)' 'MYLFRSILSWWIWCISIILVIPQLPAMAQTEINQIGSFEQELPSYWKKGNEGGAKLTWATDHYRSMGRSLKIE' A
#
# COMPACT_ATOMS: atom_id res chain seq x y z
N MET A 1 -16.70 -44.72 -7.29
CA MET A 1 -16.57 -43.83 -6.11
C MET A 1 -15.23 -43.07 -6.01
N TYR A 2 -14.14 -43.52 -6.67
CA TYR A 2 -12.84 -42.82 -6.64
C TYR A 2 -12.76 -41.60 -7.59
N LEU A 3 -13.42 -41.67 -8.76
CA LEU A 3 -13.42 -40.60 -9.76
C LEU A 3 -14.06 -39.29 -9.25
N PHE A 4 -15.13 -39.41 -8.47
CA PHE A 4 -15.84 -38.28 -7.87
C PHE A 4 -15.00 -37.57 -6.80
N ARG A 5 -14.21 -38.33 -6.01
CA ARG A 5 -13.27 -37.76 -5.04
C ARG A 5 -12.10 -37.03 -5.69
N SER A 6 -11.59 -37.50 -6.84
CA SER A 6 -10.48 -36.82 -7.51
C SER A 6 -10.90 -35.51 -8.17
N ILE A 7 -12.10 -35.46 -8.76
CA ILE A 7 -12.65 -34.22 -9.33
C ILE A 7 -12.88 -33.17 -8.24
N LEU A 8 -13.49 -33.58 -7.12
CA LEU A 8 -13.81 -32.67 -6.02
C LEU A 8 -12.53 -32.12 -5.36
N SER A 9 -11.51 -32.96 -5.20
CA SER A 9 -10.19 -32.56 -4.68
C SER A 9 -9.48 -31.57 -5.60
N TRP A 10 -9.62 -31.72 -6.92
CA TRP A 10 -9.02 -30.81 -7.89
C TRP A 10 -9.69 -29.45 -7.90
N TRP A 11 -11.02 -29.43 -7.79
CA TRP A 11 -11.81 -28.20 -7.68
C TRP A 11 -11.48 -27.41 -6.41
N ILE A 12 -11.31 -28.08 -5.26
CA ILE A 12 -10.90 -27.44 -4.00
C ILE A 12 -9.52 -26.78 -4.14
N TRP A 13 -8.57 -27.44 -4.82
CA TRP A 13 -7.25 -26.88 -5.10
C TRP A 13 -7.32 -25.64 -6.00
N CYS A 14 -8.10 -25.67 -7.09
CA CYS A 14 -8.28 -24.53 -7.98
C CYS A 14 -8.90 -23.33 -7.26
N ILE A 15 -9.94 -23.55 -6.45
CA ILE A 15 -10.59 -22.49 -5.67
C ILE A 15 -9.62 -21.88 -4.66
N SER A 16 -8.80 -22.70 -4.00
CA SER A 16 -7.81 -22.22 -3.02
C SER A 16 -6.77 -21.32 -3.69
N ILE A 17 -6.28 -21.69 -4.89
CA ILE A 17 -5.35 -20.87 -5.67
C ILE A 17 -6.00 -19.54 -6.08
N ILE A 18 -7.24 -19.57 -6.57
CA ILE A 18 -7.98 -18.37 -6.99
C ILE A 18 -8.23 -17.41 -5.81
N LEU A 19 -8.44 -17.92 -4.60
CA LEU A 19 -8.65 -17.10 -3.41
C LEU A 19 -7.34 -16.57 -2.79
N VAL A 20 -6.20 -17.25 -2.98
CA VAL A 20 -4.92 -16.91 -2.36
C VAL A 20 -4.01 -16.05 -3.25
N ILE A 21 -4.08 -16.15 -4.57
CA ILE A 21 -3.25 -15.30 -5.46
C ILE A 21 -3.59 -13.80 -5.42
N PRO A 22 -4.86 -13.34 -5.37
CA PRO A 22 -5.17 -11.91 -5.47
C PRO A 22 -4.79 -11.09 -4.21
N GLN A 23 -4.45 -11.75 -3.09
CA GLN A 23 -4.06 -11.09 -1.84
C GLN A 23 -2.56 -10.76 -1.74
N LEU A 24 -1.70 -11.35 -2.58
CA LEU A 24 -0.26 -11.06 -2.63
C LEU A 24 0.09 -9.59 -2.96
N PRO A 25 -0.51 -8.93 -3.98
CA PRO A 25 -0.17 -7.56 -4.32
C PRO A 25 -0.64 -6.53 -3.28
N ALA A 26 -1.72 -6.82 -2.54
CA ALA A 26 -2.26 -5.91 -1.53
C ALA A 26 -1.30 -5.71 -0.36
N MET A 27 -0.62 -6.76 0.09
CA MET A 27 0.31 -6.67 1.23
C MET A 27 1.59 -5.90 0.86
N ALA A 28 2.12 -6.09 -0.35
CA ALA A 28 3.30 -5.36 -0.83
C ALA A 28 3.05 -3.85 -0.98
N GLN A 29 1.82 -3.46 -1.34
CA GLN A 29 1.44 -2.06 -1.46
C GLN A 29 1.37 -1.36 -0.09
N THR A 30 0.89 -2.07 0.95
CA THR A 30 0.81 -1.52 2.31
C THR A 30 2.18 -1.15 2.86
N GLU A 31 3.21 -1.98 2.66
CA GLU A 31 4.55 -1.72 3.18
C GLU A 31 5.23 -0.51 2.49
N ILE A 32 5.13 -0.39 1.16
CA ILE A 32 5.68 0.76 0.43
C ILE A 32 4.93 2.05 0.80
N ASN A 33 3.61 1.98 0.98
CA ASN A 33 2.83 3.13 1.45
C ASN A 33 3.14 3.52 2.91
N GLN A 34 3.83 2.65 3.66
CA GLN A 34 4.34 2.95 4.99
C GLN A 34 5.80 3.44 4.97
N ILE A 35 6.56 3.16 3.91
CA ILE A 35 8.01 3.45 3.85
C ILE A 35 8.26 4.41 2.69
N GLY A 36 8.49 5.69 3.03
CA GLY A 36 8.77 6.77 2.06
C GLY A 36 7.54 7.48 1.49
N SER A 37 6.35 7.17 2.02
CA SER A 37 5.09 7.82 1.70
C SER A 37 4.87 9.09 2.51
N PHE A 38 3.93 9.91 2.05
CA PHE A 38 3.50 11.11 2.74
C PHE A 38 2.37 10.91 3.75
N GLU A 39 1.84 9.69 3.87
CA GLU A 39 0.63 9.46 4.66
C GLU A 39 0.82 9.43 6.18
N GLN A 40 2.06 9.38 6.64
CA GLN A 40 2.41 9.32 8.06
C GLN A 40 2.36 10.70 8.73
N GLU A 41 2.20 10.69 10.06
CA GLU A 41 2.23 11.91 10.89
C GLU A 41 3.60 12.60 10.85
N LEU A 42 4.66 11.80 10.93
CA LEU A 42 6.03 12.20 10.60
C LEU A 42 6.38 11.55 9.27
N PRO A 43 6.54 12.32 8.18
CA PRO A 43 6.79 11.73 6.89
C PRO A 43 8.11 10.97 6.92
N SER A 44 8.07 9.70 6.50
CA SER A 44 9.25 8.84 6.46
C SER A 44 10.45 9.55 5.83
N TYR A 45 11.53 9.67 6.60
CA TYR A 45 12.82 10.27 6.21
C TYR A 45 12.84 11.78 5.94
N TRP A 46 11.71 12.49 6.04
CA TRP A 46 11.72 13.95 5.93
C TRP A 46 11.94 14.59 7.29
N LYS A 47 12.98 15.42 7.36
CA LYS A 47 13.23 16.29 8.52
C LYS A 47 13.09 17.72 8.06
N LYS A 48 12.32 18.52 8.81
CA LYS A 48 12.33 19.97 8.63
C LYS A 48 13.73 20.47 9.01
N GLY A 49 14.46 20.92 8.00
CA GLY A 49 15.76 21.56 8.16
C GLY A 49 15.62 23.06 8.36
N ASN A 50 16.60 23.82 7.87
CA ASN A 50 16.47 25.26 7.77
C ASN A 50 15.52 25.61 6.60
N GLU A 51 14.39 26.23 6.90
CA GLU A 51 13.40 26.62 5.88
C GLU A 51 13.83 27.86 5.08
N GLY A 52 14.87 28.58 5.52
CA GLY A 52 15.59 29.58 4.70
C GLY A 52 14.75 30.76 4.17
N GLY A 53 13.54 30.95 4.68
CA GLY A 53 12.57 31.95 4.21
C GLY A 53 11.33 31.37 3.53
N ALA A 54 11.29 30.05 3.30
CA ALA A 54 10.09 29.33 2.88
C ALA A 54 9.35 28.73 4.09
N LYS A 55 8.14 28.21 3.88
CA LYS A 55 7.36 27.48 4.88
C LYS A 55 7.08 26.06 4.38
N LEU A 56 7.53 25.07 5.14
CA LEU A 56 7.34 23.67 4.82
C LEU A 56 6.14 23.11 5.60
N THR A 57 5.10 22.68 4.90
CA THR A 57 3.87 22.16 5.51
C THR A 57 3.47 20.80 4.97
N TRP A 58 2.78 20.04 5.83
CA TRP A 58 2.18 18.77 5.47
C TRP A 58 0.73 18.98 5.09
N ALA A 59 0.47 18.97 3.79
CA ALA A 59 -0.77 19.42 3.19
C ALA A 59 -1.68 18.24 2.85
N THR A 60 -2.98 18.49 2.89
CA THR A 60 -4.04 17.56 2.44
C THR A 60 -4.91 18.17 1.33
N ASP A 61 -4.70 19.45 1.00
CA ASP A 61 -5.46 20.21 0.00
C ASP A 61 -5.11 19.81 -1.44
N HIS A 62 -3.83 19.54 -1.72
CA HIS A 62 -3.37 19.11 -3.04
C HIS A 62 -2.42 17.92 -2.91
N TYR A 63 -2.72 16.81 -3.58
CA TYR A 63 -1.88 15.61 -3.57
C TYR A 63 -1.97 14.88 -4.92
N ARG A 64 -0.89 14.19 -5.31
CA ARG A 64 -0.88 13.32 -6.50
C ARG A 64 -1.52 11.96 -6.21
N SER A 65 -1.27 11.44 -5.02
CA SER A 65 -1.73 10.14 -4.56
C SER A 65 -1.84 10.12 -3.05
N MET A 66 -2.75 9.30 -2.53
CA MET A 66 -2.88 8.89 -1.13
C MET A 66 -3.30 9.91 -0.06
N GLY A 67 -3.52 11.19 -0.35
CA GLY A 67 -4.25 12.10 0.55
C GLY A 67 -3.38 13.13 1.28
N ARG A 68 -2.04 12.95 1.29
CA ARG A 68 -1.10 13.93 1.84
C ARG A 68 0.02 14.28 0.86
N SER A 69 0.61 15.46 1.04
CA SER A 69 1.75 15.93 0.25
C SER A 69 2.65 16.89 1.02
N LEU A 70 3.85 17.09 0.48
CA LEU A 70 4.78 18.13 0.91
C LEU A 70 4.44 19.45 0.18
N LYS A 71 4.16 20.51 0.93
CA LYS A 71 3.92 21.85 0.42
C LYS A 71 5.01 22.82 0.87
N ILE A 72 5.51 23.64 -0.06
CA ILE A 72 6.53 24.66 0.16
C ILE A 72 5.95 25.99 -0.33
N GLU A 73 5.95 26.99 0.54
CA GLU A 73 5.45 28.35 0.28
C GLU A 73 6.55 29.39 0.51
#